data_AF-Q8RG66-F1
#
_entry.id   AF-Q8RG66-F1
#
_cell.length_a   1.000
_cell.length_b   1.000
_cell.length_c   1.000
_cell.angle_alpha   90.00
_cell.angle_beta   90.00
_cell.angle_gamma   90.00
#
_symmetry.space_group_name_H-M   'P 1'
#
loop_
_entity.id
_entity.type
_entity.pdbx_description
1 polymer ?
#
loop_
_entity_poly.entity_id
_entity_poly.type
_entity_poly.pdbx_seq_one_letter_code
_entity_poly.pdbx_strand_id
1 'polypeptide(L)'
;MNESFFRREKVLYGKHAKYVKELKDKGIFGRYIDIYKAASIVGFLYNKKEEEDKVKNSSGILDEAKIFTEQVVKETKYLKINFQITILLDKEYEKDDDKRMEKAFRNLADDEKDVELFESYIRGGIEILYEKCVATSIQKDDFMENIVGFLEEIKDKYPKEYCF
;
A
#
# COMPACT_ATOMS: atom_id res chain seq x y z
N MET A 1 -20.51 -7.83 2.58
CA MET A 1 -19.32 -7.20 3.21
C MET A 1 -18.51 -8.24 3.97
N ASN A 2 -17.31 -8.50 3.49
CA ASN A 2 -16.38 -9.48 4.03
C ASN A 2 -15.46 -8.81 5.04
N GLU A 3 -15.87 -8.83 6.31
CA GLU A 3 -15.07 -8.26 7.40
C GLU A 3 -13.74 -8.99 7.62
N SER A 4 -13.64 -10.26 7.20
CA SER A 4 -12.48 -11.12 7.47
C SER A 4 -11.19 -10.55 6.87
N PHE A 5 -11.26 -9.99 5.66
CA PHE A 5 -10.10 -9.38 5.00
C PHE A 5 -9.45 -8.29 5.85
N PHE A 6 -10.25 -7.46 6.53
CA PHE A 6 -9.76 -6.33 7.34
C PHE A 6 -9.48 -6.69 8.80
N ARG A 7 -9.57 -7.96 9.17
CA ARG A 7 -9.39 -8.44 10.55
C ARG A 7 -8.48 -9.66 10.65
N ARG A 8 -7.79 -10.02 9.57
CA ARG A 8 -6.82 -11.13 9.53
C ARG A 8 -5.40 -10.60 9.33
N GLU A 9 -4.43 -11.40 9.75
CA GLU A 9 -3.01 -11.16 9.49
C GLU A 9 -2.76 -10.90 8.00
N LYS A 10 -1.80 -9.99 7.73
CA LYS A 10 -1.29 -9.74 6.37
C LYS A 10 0.14 -10.23 6.28
N VAL A 11 0.48 -10.84 5.16
CA VAL A 11 1.83 -11.31 4.88
C VAL A 11 2.27 -10.70 3.56
N LEU A 12 3.43 -10.06 3.59
CA LEU A 12 4.14 -9.59 2.41
C LEU A 12 5.27 -10.56 2.12
N TYR A 13 5.56 -10.78 0.84
CA TYR A 13 6.56 -11.75 0.38
C TYR A 13 7.66 -11.09 -0.46
N GLY A 14 8.79 -11.79 -0.60
CA GLY A 14 9.84 -11.48 -1.57
C GLY A 14 10.39 -10.05 -1.43
N LYS A 15 10.48 -9.33 -2.55
CA LYS A 15 10.94 -7.92 -2.59
C LYS A 15 10.15 -7.01 -1.66
N HIS A 16 8.81 -7.14 -1.61
CA HIS A 16 7.97 -6.27 -0.77
C HIS A 16 8.24 -6.50 0.71
N ALA A 17 8.49 -7.75 1.12
CA ALA A 17 8.90 -8.06 2.49
C ALA A 17 10.23 -7.41 2.88
N LYS A 18 11.19 -7.33 1.96
CA LYS A 18 12.49 -6.66 2.19
C LYS A 18 12.31 -5.15 2.29
N TYR A 19 11.56 -4.56 1.37
CA TYR A 19 11.33 -3.11 1.33
C TYR A 19 10.63 -2.59 2.57
N VAL A 20 9.60 -3.28 3.08
CA VAL A 20 8.94 -2.85 4.33
C VAL A 20 9.85 -2.96 5.56
N LYS A 21 10.77 -3.94 5.58
CA LYS A 21 11.78 -4.03 6.64
C LYS A 21 12.73 -2.84 6.58
N GLU A 22 13.28 -2.53 5.40
CA GLU A 22 14.19 -1.40 5.24
C GLU A 22 13.53 -0.05 5.56
N LEU A 23 12.30 0.18 5.09
CA LEU A 23 11.52 1.39 5.40
C LEU A 23 11.30 1.56 6.91
N LYS A 24 11.08 0.46 7.63
CA LYS A 24 10.95 0.46 9.10
C LYS A 24 12.30 0.67 9.80
N ASP A 25 13.33 -0.05 9.37
CA ASP A 25 14.65 -0.05 10.02
C ASP A 25 15.38 1.29 9.87
N LYS A 26 15.09 2.02 8.78
CA LYS A 26 15.51 3.42 8.59
C LYS A 26 14.72 4.43 9.42
N GLY A 27 13.70 4.00 10.16
CA GLY A 27 12.89 4.87 11.00
C GLY A 27 11.88 5.75 10.25
N ILE A 28 11.69 5.52 8.95
CA ILE A 28 10.74 6.27 8.11
C ILE A 28 9.31 5.98 8.57
N PHE A 29 9.03 4.70 8.87
CA PHE A 29 7.77 4.26 9.44
C PHE A 29 7.99 3.48 10.73
N GLY A 30 7.13 3.68 11.73
CA GLY A 30 7.23 2.96 13.00
C GLY A 30 6.78 1.49 12.93
N ARG A 31 5.83 1.17 12.05
CA ARG A 31 5.20 -0.17 11.96
C ARG A 31 4.90 -0.55 10.52
N TYR A 32 4.92 -1.85 10.22
CA TYR A 32 4.56 -2.35 8.88
C TYR A 32 3.13 -2.01 8.46
N ILE A 33 2.18 -1.94 9.41
CA ILE A 33 0.80 -1.52 9.10
C ILE A 33 0.72 -0.06 8.65
N ASP A 34 1.62 0.80 9.11
CA ASP A 34 1.66 2.21 8.69
C ASP A 34 2.19 2.31 7.25
N ILE A 35 3.20 1.50 6.90
CA ILE A 35 3.68 1.35 5.52
C ILE A 35 2.56 0.81 4.63
N TYR A 36 1.88 -0.26 5.04
CA TYR A 36 0.81 -0.91 4.27
C TYR A 36 -0.34 0.06 3.95
N LYS A 37 -0.77 0.87 4.93
CA LYS A 37 -1.78 1.93 4.73
C LYS A 37 -1.30 3.03 3.78
N ALA A 38 -0.09 3.55 3.97
CA ALA A 38 0.44 4.61 3.12
C ALA A 38 0.63 4.13 1.68
N ALA A 39 1.18 2.93 1.52
CA ALA A 39 1.44 2.30 0.24
C ALA A 39 0.18 2.10 -0.59
N SER A 40 -0.98 1.76 0.01
CA SER A 40 -2.22 1.62 -0.78
C SER A 40 -2.59 2.91 -1.52
N ILE A 41 -2.41 4.07 -0.87
CA ILE A 41 -2.71 5.36 -1.47
C ILE A 41 -1.63 5.76 -2.46
N VAL A 42 -0.36 5.60 -2.10
CA VAL A 42 0.77 5.92 -2.98
C VAL A 42 0.71 5.10 -4.27
N GLY A 43 0.50 3.79 -4.18
CA GLY A 43 0.39 2.92 -5.35
C GLY A 43 -0.77 3.32 -6.26
N PHE A 44 -1.93 3.64 -5.69
CA PHE A 44 -3.07 4.14 -6.45
C PHE A 44 -2.76 5.46 -7.16
N LEU A 45 -2.23 6.45 -6.44
CA LEU A 45 -1.88 7.76 -7.00
C LEU A 45 -0.89 7.62 -8.17
N TYR A 46 0.13 6.79 -8.03
CA TYR A 46 1.13 6.58 -9.08
C TYR A 46 0.70 5.56 -10.14
N ASN A 47 -0.52 5.03 -10.06
CA ASN A 47 -1.04 3.95 -10.89
C ASN A 47 -0.04 2.77 -11.01
N LYS A 48 0.64 2.42 -9.91
CA LYS A 48 1.59 1.30 -9.87
C LYS A 48 0.93 0.11 -9.19
N LYS A 49 0.79 -0.98 -9.95
CA LYS A 49 0.31 -2.28 -9.49
C LYS A 49 1.45 -3.28 -9.63
N GLU A 50 1.64 -4.11 -8.62
CA GLU A 50 2.66 -5.16 -8.64
C GLU A 50 2.06 -6.48 -8.21
N GLU A 51 2.56 -7.58 -8.76
CA GLU A 51 2.18 -8.94 -8.37
C GLU A 51 2.89 -9.38 -7.10
N GLU A 52 2.39 -10.42 -6.44
CA GLU A 52 3.11 -11.02 -5.30
C GLU A 52 4.44 -11.63 -5.75
N ASP A 53 5.52 -11.28 -5.05
CA ASP A 53 6.82 -11.91 -5.25
C ASP A 53 6.98 -13.13 -4.33
N LYS A 54 6.70 -14.32 -4.87
CA LYS A 54 6.89 -15.61 -4.18
C LYS A 54 8.19 -16.31 -4.56
N VAL A 55 9.15 -15.58 -5.13
CA VAL A 55 10.45 -16.15 -5.49
C VAL A 55 11.28 -16.41 -4.24
N LYS A 56 11.79 -17.63 -4.12
CA LYS A 56 12.68 -18.03 -3.02
C LYS A 56 14.07 -17.44 -3.24
N ASN A 57 14.72 -17.01 -2.17
CA ASN A 57 16.10 -16.53 -2.23
C ASN A 57 17.09 -17.68 -2.48
N SER A 58 18.38 -17.35 -2.60
CA SER A 58 19.46 -18.32 -2.86
C SER A 58 19.57 -19.45 -1.82
N SER A 59 19.01 -19.26 -0.62
CA SER A 59 18.95 -20.27 0.44
C SER A 59 17.66 -21.10 0.42
N GLY A 60 16.80 -20.91 -0.59
CA GLY A 60 15.52 -21.63 -0.72
C GLY A 60 14.43 -21.14 0.23
N ILE A 61 14.65 -20.01 0.92
CA ILE A 61 13.72 -19.42 1.88
C ILE A 61 12.93 -18.30 1.19
N LEU A 62 11.62 -18.24 1.45
CA LEU A 62 10.80 -17.12 1.02
C LEU A 62 10.87 -16.01 2.07
N ASP A 63 11.32 -14.84 1.66
CA ASP A 63 11.36 -13.67 2.56
C ASP A 63 9.93 -13.23 2.87
N GLU A 64 9.58 -13.18 4.16
CA GLU A 64 8.26 -12.76 4.63
C GLU A 64 8.33 -11.59 5.63
N ALA A 65 7.30 -10.74 5.60
CA ALA A 65 7.03 -9.72 6.60
C ALA A 65 5.55 -9.79 7.00
N LYS A 66 5.30 -10.06 8.28
CA LYS A 66 3.96 -10.28 8.83
C LYS A 66 3.45 -9.05 9.57
N ILE A 67 2.18 -8.73 9.35
CA ILE A 67 1.42 -7.72 10.08
C ILE A 67 0.35 -8.46 10.88
N PHE A 68 0.61 -8.62 12.18
CA PHE A 68 -0.23 -9.44 13.04
C PHE A 68 -1.66 -8.89 13.14
N THR A 69 -2.62 -9.80 13.33
CA THR A 69 -4.06 -9.51 13.42
C THR A 69 -4.39 -8.34 14.33
N GLU A 70 -3.75 -8.23 15.50
CA GLU A 70 -4.01 -7.14 16.44
C GLU A 70 -3.72 -5.76 15.83
N GLN A 71 -2.64 -5.63 15.04
CA GLN A 71 -2.29 -4.39 14.36
C GLN A 71 -3.30 -4.08 13.25
N VAL A 72 -3.72 -5.10 12.49
CA VAL A 72 -4.71 -4.95 11.41
C VAL A 72 -6.06 -4.51 11.98
N VAL A 73 -6.52 -5.12 13.08
CA VAL A 73 -7.78 -4.80 13.74
C VAL A 73 -7.81 -3.37 14.27
N LYS A 74 -6.70 -2.89 14.85
CA LYS A 74 -6.57 -1.51 15.32
C LYS A 74 -6.69 -0.48 14.20
N GLU A 75 -6.31 -0.87 12.98
CA GLU A 75 -6.23 0.01 11.81
C GLU A 75 -7.33 -0.29 10.76
N THR A 76 -8.26 -1.21 11.05
CA THR A 76 -9.34 -1.65 10.15
C THR A 76 -10.11 -0.49 9.54
N LYS A 77 -10.40 0.55 10.35
CA LYS A 77 -11.12 1.74 9.87
C LYS A 77 -10.42 2.38 8.67
N TYR A 78 -9.10 2.58 8.76
CA TYR A 78 -8.32 3.22 7.70
C TYR A 78 -8.15 2.31 6.50
N LEU A 79 -7.94 1.01 6.71
CA LEU A 79 -7.86 0.04 5.61
C LEU A 79 -9.16 -0.02 4.79
N LYS A 80 -10.33 0.01 5.46
CA LYS A 80 -11.62 0.05 4.78
C LYS A 80 -11.77 1.34 3.96
N ILE A 81 -11.43 2.50 4.53
CA ILE A 81 -11.51 3.78 3.82
C ILE A 81 -10.60 3.77 2.58
N ASN A 82 -9.35 3.30 2.72
CA ASN A 82 -8.42 3.22 1.59
C ASN A 82 -8.97 2.31 0.48
N PHE A 83 -9.46 1.13 0.84
CA PHE A 83 -10.08 0.20 -0.11
C PHE A 83 -11.26 0.85 -0.84
N GLN A 84 -12.14 1.51 -0.08
CA GLN A 84 -13.32 2.19 -0.64
C GLN A 84 -12.91 3.26 -1.64
N ILE A 85 -11.97 4.12 -1.28
CA ILE A 85 -11.48 5.19 -2.16
C ILE A 85 -10.83 4.59 -3.42
N THR A 86 -10.01 3.54 -3.29
CA THR A 86 -9.41 2.85 -4.44
C THR A 86 -10.48 2.36 -5.41
N ILE A 87 -11.48 1.61 -4.93
CA ILE A 87 -12.55 1.08 -5.79
C ILE A 87 -13.40 2.20 -6.39
N LEU A 88 -13.74 3.24 -5.63
CA LEU A 88 -14.54 4.36 -6.11
C LEU A 88 -13.85 5.17 -7.21
N LEU A 89 -12.53 5.28 -7.15
CA LEU A 89 -11.76 6.13 -8.07
C LEU A 89 -11.21 5.36 -9.28
N ASP A 90 -11.05 4.03 -9.20
CA ASP A 90 -10.50 3.23 -10.30
C ASP A 90 -11.53 3.00 -11.43
N LYS A 91 -11.62 3.96 -12.35
CA LYS A 91 -12.48 3.90 -13.55
C LYS A 91 -12.02 2.89 -14.59
N GLU A 92 -10.75 2.51 -14.55
CA GLU A 92 -10.18 1.55 -15.50
C GLU A 92 -10.58 0.13 -15.12
N TYR A 93 -10.61 -0.17 -13.82
CA TYR A 93 -11.04 -1.44 -13.28
C TYR A 93 -12.55 -1.67 -13.41
N GLU A 94 -13.37 -0.69 -13.02
CA GLU A 94 -14.82 -0.74 -13.19
C GLU A 94 -15.32 0.59 -13.76
N LYS A 95 -15.95 0.53 -14.94
CA LYS A 95 -16.39 1.72 -15.68
C LYS A 95 -17.73 2.24 -15.20
N ASP A 96 -18.52 1.40 -14.56
CA ASP A 96 -19.86 1.71 -14.08
C ASP A 96 -19.81 2.32 -12.67
N ASP A 97 -20.32 3.55 -12.54
CA ASP A 97 -20.30 4.32 -11.29
C ASP A 97 -21.15 3.66 -10.18
N ASP A 98 -22.32 3.11 -10.53
CA ASP A 98 -23.22 2.47 -9.57
C ASP A 98 -22.62 1.16 -9.05
N LYS A 99 -21.94 0.40 -9.92
CA LYS A 99 -21.22 -0.81 -9.50
C LYS A 99 -20.05 -0.49 -8.58
N ARG A 100 -19.30 0.58 -8.82
CA ARG A 100 -18.23 1.02 -7.92
C ARG A 100 -18.77 1.43 -6.56
N MET A 101 -19.89 2.16 -6.55
CA MET A 101 -20.61 2.51 -5.32
C MET A 101 -21.06 1.26 -4.56
N GLU A 102 -21.63 0.26 -5.26
CA GLU A 102 -22.06 -0.99 -4.67
C GLU A 102 -20.88 -1.78 -4.06
N LYS A 103 -19.78 -1.94 -4.82
CA LYS A 103 -18.56 -2.61 -4.36
C LYS A 103 -17.95 -1.91 -3.14
N ALA A 104 -17.89 -0.59 -3.12
CA ALA A 104 -17.28 0.17 -2.03
C ALA A 104 -18.13 0.17 -0.74
N PHE A 105 -19.45 0.22 -0.83
CA PHE A 105 -20.29 0.43 0.36
C PHE A 105 -21.16 -0.76 0.77
N ARG A 106 -21.57 -1.61 -0.17
CA ARG A 106 -22.44 -2.77 0.11
C ARG A 106 -21.66 -4.08 0.11
N ASN A 107 -20.87 -4.29 -0.94
CA ASN A 107 -20.18 -5.56 -1.21
C ASN A 107 -18.67 -5.48 -0.92
N LEU A 108 -18.29 -4.66 0.06
CA LEU A 108 -16.89 -4.36 0.38
C LEU A 108 -16.09 -5.64 0.66
N ALA A 109 -15.04 -5.86 -0.16
CA ALA A 109 -14.15 -7.01 -0.14
C ALA A 109 -14.84 -8.38 -0.29
N ASP A 110 -16.07 -8.43 -0.81
CA ASP A 110 -16.76 -9.69 -1.09
C ASP A 110 -16.20 -10.41 -2.32
N ASP A 111 -15.67 -9.66 -3.30
CA ASP A 111 -15.00 -10.18 -4.49
C ASP A 111 -13.48 -10.23 -4.27
N GLU A 112 -12.89 -11.41 -4.46
CA GLU A 112 -11.44 -11.61 -4.34
C GLU A 112 -10.64 -10.78 -5.36
N LYS A 113 -11.23 -10.42 -6.51
CA LYS A 113 -10.57 -9.54 -7.50
C LYS A 113 -10.44 -8.11 -7.00
N ASP A 114 -11.43 -7.62 -6.26
CA ASP A 114 -11.38 -6.29 -5.66
C ASP A 114 -10.31 -6.23 -4.57
N VAL A 115 -10.17 -7.34 -3.82
CA VAL A 115 -9.11 -7.55 -2.84
C VAL A 115 -7.74 -7.56 -3.52
N GLU A 116 -7.58 -8.36 -4.58
CA GLU A 116 -6.30 -8.48 -5.28
C GLU A 116 -5.90 -7.16 -5.94
N LEU A 117 -6.84 -6.42 -6.54
CA LEU A 117 -6.59 -5.08 -7.07
C LEU A 117 -6.02 -4.17 -5.97
N PHE A 118 -6.66 -4.13 -4.81
CA PHE A 118 -6.21 -3.31 -3.69
C PHE A 118 -4.81 -3.72 -3.19
N GLU A 119 -4.55 -5.03 -3.04
CA GLU A 119 -3.25 -5.53 -2.62
C GLU A 119 -2.16 -5.30 -3.69
N SER A 120 -2.51 -5.29 -4.98
CA SER A 120 -1.58 -4.95 -6.06
C SER A 120 -1.11 -3.50 -6.01
N TYR A 121 -2.00 -2.56 -5.69
CA TYR A 121 -1.62 -1.16 -5.46
C TYR A 121 -0.77 -1.01 -4.20
N ILE A 122 -1.05 -1.75 -3.13
CA ILE A 122 -0.19 -1.73 -1.94
C ILE A 122 1.23 -2.18 -2.29
N ARG A 123 1.40 -3.26 -3.05
CA ARG A 123 2.71 -3.75 -3.48
C ARG A 123 3.43 -2.73 -4.35
N GLY A 124 2.75 -2.14 -5.33
CA GLY A 124 3.32 -1.05 -6.15
C GLY A 124 3.70 0.18 -5.32
N GLY A 125 2.88 0.56 -4.35
CA GLY A 125 3.16 1.66 -3.44
C GLY A 125 4.35 1.41 -2.51
N ILE A 126 4.54 0.17 -2.04
CA ILE A 126 5.72 -0.22 -1.24
C ILE A 126 6.99 0.01 -2.06
N GLU A 127 6.97 -0.33 -3.35
CA GLU A 127 8.12 -0.10 -4.23
C GLU A 127 8.39 1.38 -4.44
N ILE A 128 7.36 2.21 -4.67
CA ILE A 128 7.55 3.66 -4.82
C ILE A 128 8.13 4.26 -3.53
N LEU A 129 7.57 3.89 -2.37
CA LEU A 129 8.09 4.35 -1.08
C LEU A 129 9.55 3.97 -0.91
N TYR A 130 9.91 2.74 -1.28
CA TYR A 130 11.29 2.26 -1.22
C TYR A 130 12.21 3.01 -2.18
N GLU A 131 11.85 3.09 -3.46
CA GLU A 131 12.61 3.74 -4.52
C GLU A 131 12.84 5.21 -4.20
N LYS A 132 11.80 5.92 -3.76
CA LYS A 132 11.83 7.37 -3.50
C LYS A 132 12.51 7.72 -2.19
N CYS A 133 12.34 6.92 -1.13
CA CYS A 133 12.83 7.30 0.20
C CYS A 133 14.16 6.62 0.57
N VAL A 134 14.45 5.43 0.03
CA VAL A 134 15.57 4.60 0.48
C VAL A 134 16.58 4.37 -0.64
N ALA A 135 16.16 3.92 -1.83
CA ALA A 135 17.08 3.44 -2.87
C ALA A 135 18.04 4.52 -3.39
N THR A 136 17.67 5.79 -3.32
CA THR A 136 18.50 6.94 -3.71
C THR A 136 19.41 7.46 -2.59
N SER A 137 19.35 6.89 -1.39
CA SER A 137 20.14 7.36 -0.23
C SER A 137 21.57 6.83 -0.28
N ILE A 138 22.56 7.72 -0.34
CA ILE A 138 24.00 7.36 -0.36
C ILE A 138 24.58 7.48 1.06
N GLN A 139 24.14 8.48 1.84
CA GLN A 139 24.53 8.70 3.23
C GLN A 139 23.38 8.37 4.19
N LYS A 140 23.70 8.35 5.50
CA LYS A 140 22.74 7.99 6.54
C LYS A 140 21.57 8.96 6.67
N ASP A 141 21.72 10.22 6.29
CA ASP A 141 20.69 11.26 6.48
C ASP A 141 19.94 11.64 5.19
N ASP A 142 20.42 11.18 4.02
CA ASP A 142 19.84 11.48 2.69
C ASP A 142 18.36 11.08 2.59
N PHE A 143 17.93 10.07 3.35
CA PHE A 143 16.53 9.64 3.34
C PHE A 143 15.58 10.74 3.81
N MET A 144 16.02 11.65 4.70
CA MET A 144 15.19 12.77 5.16
C MET A 144 14.93 13.76 4.02
N GLU A 145 15.98 14.12 3.28
CA GLU A 145 15.86 15.00 2.11
C GLU A 145 15.00 14.34 1.01
N ASN A 146 15.20 13.04 0.78
CA ASN A 146 14.40 12.25 -0.14
C ASN A 146 12.90 12.24 0.22
N ILE A 147 12.57 12.10 1.51
CA ILE A 147 11.18 12.17 1.98
C ILE A 147 10.59 13.55 1.74
N VAL A 148 11.34 14.62 2.06
CA VAL A 148 10.89 15.99 1.81
C VAL A 148 10.62 16.19 0.32
N GLY A 149 11.56 15.81 -0.54
CA GLY A 149 11.39 15.90 -2.00
C GLY A 149 10.22 15.07 -2.50
N PHE A 150 9.98 13.89 -1.95
CA PHE A 150 8.82 13.07 -2.31
C PHE A 150 7.49 13.70 -1.89
N LEU A 151 7.42 14.33 -0.70
CA LEU A 151 6.23 15.05 -0.25
C LEU A 151 5.97 16.30 -1.11
N GLU A 152 7.02 17.01 -1.51
CA GLU A 152 6.92 18.13 -2.46
C GLU A 152 6.44 17.67 -3.82
N GLU A 153 6.97 16.55 -4.35
CA GLU A 153 6.51 15.96 -5.61
C GLU A 153 5.01 15.60 -5.54
N ILE A 154 4.56 14.97 -4.45
CA ILE A 154 3.13 14.65 -4.27
C ILE A 154 2.29 15.93 -4.26
N LYS A 155 2.74 16.96 -3.54
CA LYS A 155 2.04 18.25 -3.44
C LYS A 155 1.94 18.96 -4.79
N ASP A 156 3.00 18.90 -5.59
CA ASP A 156 3.05 19.54 -6.90
C ASP A 156 2.25 18.76 -7.96
N LYS A 157 2.31 17.42 -7.90
CA LYS A 157 1.59 16.53 -8.82
C LYS A 157 0.08 16.49 -8.54
N TYR A 158 -0.31 16.64 -7.27
CA TYR A 158 -1.71 16.70 -6.84
C TYR A 158 -2.00 18.06 -6.19
N PRO A 159 -2.00 19.15 -6.98
CA PRO A 159 -2.16 20.50 -6.46
C PRO A 159 -3.50 20.70 -5.74
N LYS A 160 -3.59 21.80 -4.99
CA LYS A 160 -4.65 22.19 -4.02
C LYS A 160 -6.12 22.09 -4.48
N GLU A 161 -6.44 21.71 -5.72
CA GLU A 161 -7.82 21.41 -6.15
C GLU A 161 -8.46 20.24 -5.37
N TYR A 162 -7.69 19.49 -4.58
CA TYR A 162 -8.17 18.46 -3.64
C TYR A 162 -8.14 18.88 -2.16
N CYS A 163 -7.78 20.13 -1.84
CA CYS A 163 -7.95 20.68 -0.50
C CYS A 163 -9.34 21.33 -0.40
N PHE A 164 -10.31 20.60 0.14
CA PHE A 164 -11.63 21.12 0.51
C PHE A 164 -11.55 22.16 1.63
#